data_AF-A0A7Y5EQ32-F1
#
_entry.id   AF-A0A7Y5EQ32-F1
#
_cell.length_a   1.000
_cell.length_b   1.000
_cell.length_c   1.000
_cell.angle_alpha   90.00
_cell.angle_beta   90.00
_cell.angle_gamma   90.00
#
_symmetry.space_group_name_H-M   'P 1'
#
loop_
_entity.id
_entity.type
_entity.pdbx_description
1 polymer ?
#
loop_
_entity_poly.entity_id
_entity_poly.type
_entity_poly.pdbx_seq_one_letter_code
_entity_poly.pdbx_strand_id
1 'polypeptide(L)'
;MKSFVLALMVMGIASASPIKLFEPAGFAKAGAFFLTQEVTDHLLVSPNWDRIVGLRGGETIQIDVASNRKLMGRVARIDERGGGNRTIFARIDGDEEGQMLLVLEANCLSATIQLPDSHELFSLRFAGNGLYAMCRQDAMLFPPCDEPIAVHSESGEVVDGSIASTENVVIDVLVAYTPQARDVAGSTNQMLSRIQLMIDESNQAYSASLMPVRLRLVHRVEATGYTESSNFSTNLSRLRNTSDGHMDDVHTLREQYSADMVALIVSGGSACGVAYLMSTLSTDFRTSAFSVSAIGCATGYYTFGHELGHNQGSHHDRANAGTALYPYSYGWRFYGTNGTQYRTILAYSPGTRIQRFSNPNVNFQGTPTGILNSEENARSITNAAPTVRQFYAPRPGDVDRNGCVDDLDLAMVLDQFGDKAITLADVDSNGVVDDRDLAIVLNNFGSGCI
;
A
#
# COMPACT_ATOMS: atom_id res chain seq x y z
N MET A 1 -17.58 -40.77 54.90
CA MET A 1 -17.50 -39.93 53.69
C MET A 1 -16.26 -39.05 53.82
N LYS A 2 -15.19 -39.36 53.09
CA LYS A 2 -13.96 -38.56 53.06
C LYS A 2 -14.07 -37.57 51.90
N SER A 3 -13.97 -36.28 52.21
CA SER A 3 -14.02 -35.21 51.21
C SER A 3 -12.65 -35.08 50.54
N PHE A 4 -12.60 -35.20 49.22
CA PHE A 4 -11.43 -34.87 48.40
C PHE A 4 -11.66 -33.50 47.78
N VAL A 5 -10.89 -32.49 48.21
CA VAL A 5 -10.80 -31.20 47.54
C VAL A 5 -9.78 -31.36 46.41
N LEU A 6 -10.25 -31.32 45.17
CA LEU A 6 -9.39 -31.29 43.99
C LEU A 6 -8.92 -29.85 43.77
N ALA A 7 -7.67 -29.56 44.14
CA ALA A 7 -7.04 -28.30 43.80
C ALA A 7 -6.75 -28.29 42.29
N LEU A 8 -7.49 -27.46 41.55
CA LEU A 8 -7.23 -27.19 40.14
C LEU A 8 -5.96 -26.33 40.04
N MET A 9 -4.82 -26.99 39.82
CA MET A 9 -3.55 -26.31 39.55
C MET A 9 -3.65 -25.70 38.15
N VAL A 10 -3.97 -24.40 38.08
CA VAL A 10 -3.83 -23.63 36.84
C VAL A 10 -2.33 -23.60 36.54
N MET A 11 -1.86 -24.49 35.67
CA MET A 11 -0.54 -24.35 35.05
C MET A 11 -0.56 -23.03 34.29
N GLY A 12 0.09 -22.01 34.86
CA GLY A 12 0.37 -20.78 34.15
C GLY A 12 1.14 -21.13 32.88
N ILE A 13 0.52 -20.91 31.73
CA ILE A 13 1.20 -20.95 30.45
C ILE A 13 2.24 -19.83 30.55
N ALA A 14 3.52 -20.19 30.68
CA ALA A 14 4.59 -19.22 30.63
C ALA A 14 4.47 -18.48 29.30
N SER A 15 4.13 -17.18 29.33
CA SER A 15 4.08 -16.35 28.14
C SER A 15 5.47 -16.39 27.52
N ALA A 16 5.58 -16.93 26.29
CA ALA A 16 6.85 -16.98 25.56
C ALA A 16 7.48 -15.57 25.53
N SER A 17 8.79 -15.48 25.72
CA SER A 17 9.50 -14.20 25.66
C SER A 17 9.26 -13.53 24.29
N PRO A 18 9.09 -12.20 24.26
CA PRO A 18 8.90 -11.48 23.01
C PRO A 18 10.01 -11.75 21.99
N ILE A 19 9.61 -11.92 20.73
CA ILE A 19 10.52 -12.11 19.60
C ILE A 19 11.10 -10.75 19.22
N LYS A 20 12.40 -10.57 19.43
CA LYS A 20 13.11 -9.37 18.93
C LYS A 20 13.32 -9.48 17.43
N LEU A 21 12.81 -8.49 16.70
CA LEU A 21 12.93 -8.46 15.23
C LEU A 21 14.28 -7.92 14.77
N PHE A 22 14.86 -7.01 15.55
CA PHE A 22 16.07 -6.30 15.20
C PHE A 22 16.99 -6.19 16.41
N GLU A 23 18.29 -6.23 16.18
CA GLU A 23 19.30 -5.97 17.20
C GLU A 23 20.06 -4.68 16.86
N PRO A 24 20.34 -3.79 17.84
CA PRO A 24 21.12 -2.58 17.60
C PRO A 24 22.50 -2.87 16.99
N ALA A 25 22.90 -2.08 15.99
CA ALA A 25 24.17 -2.20 15.30
C ALA A 25 25.04 -0.94 15.47
N GLY A 26 26.37 -1.11 15.54
CA GLY A 26 27.31 0.01 15.65
C GLY A 26 27.55 0.75 14.33
N PHE A 27 27.73 2.07 14.41
CA PHE A 27 27.89 2.98 13.26
C PHE A 27 29.05 2.67 12.30
N ALA A 28 30.10 1.98 12.76
CA ALA A 28 31.29 1.66 11.95
C ALA A 28 31.04 0.68 10.78
N LYS A 29 29.77 0.27 10.54
CA LYS A 29 29.38 -0.74 9.55
C LYS A 29 28.35 -0.27 8.52
N ALA A 30 27.80 0.94 8.64
CA ALA A 30 26.82 1.47 7.69
C ALA A 30 27.50 1.97 6.40
N GLY A 31 26.83 1.76 5.25
CA GLY A 31 27.20 2.40 3.98
C GLY A 31 26.76 3.87 3.95
N ALA A 32 26.94 4.53 2.80
CA ALA A 32 26.34 5.84 2.56
C ALA A 32 24.81 5.68 2.53
N PHE A 33 24.13 6.06 3.61
CA PHE A 33 22.69 6.07 3.71
C PHE A 33 22.18 7.50 3.80
N PHE A 34 21.24 7.86 2.93
CA PHE A 34 20.73 9.22 2.85
C PHE A 34 19.60 9.43 3.86
N LEU A 35 19.87 10.27 4.85
CA LEU A 35 18.82 10.81 5.72
C LEU A 35 18.18 11.99 5.00
N THR A 36 16.89 11.90 4.78
CA THR A 36 16.05 12.95 4.20
C THR A 36 15.56 13.89 5.30
N GLN A 37 15.06 15.07 4.92
CA GLN A 37 14.74 16.15 5.86
C GLN A 37 13.74 15.77 6.95
N GLU A 38 12.82 14.85 6.66
CA GLU A 38 11.82 14.39 7.62
C GLU A 38 12.38 13.47 8.72
N VAL A 39 13.59 12.92 8.55
CA VAL A 39 14.17 11.99 9.53
C VAL A 39 14.76 12.78 10.69
N THR A 40 14.14 12.67 11.86
CA THR A 40 14.54 13.42 13.07
C THR A 40 15.44 12.63 14.00
N ASP A 41 15.37 11.30 13.95
CA ASP A 41 16.22 10.39 14.70
C ASP A 41 16.34 9.05 13.97
N HIS A 42 17.39 8.27 14.26
CA HIS A 42 17.54 6.93 13.72
C HIS A 42 18.35 5.99 14.62
N LEU A 43 17.98 4.71 14.60
CA LEU A 43 18.75 3.63 15.21
C LEU A 43 19.21 2.66 14.12
N LEU A 44 20.52 2.43 14.01
CA LEU A 44 21.03 1.37 13.15
C LEU A 44 20.76 0.00 13.77
N VAL A 45 20.29 -0.92 12.95
CA VAL A 45 19.87 -2.25 13.36
C VAL A 45 20.27 -3.33 12.36
N SER A 46 20.52 -4.54 12.86
CA SER A 46 20.63 -5.76 12.07
C SER A 46 19.34 -6.60 12.21
N PRO A 47 18.75 -7.09 11.11
CA PRO A 47 17.58 -7.96 11.18
C PRO A 47 17.90 -9.31 11.80
N ASN A 48 16.97 -9.83 12.59
CA ASN A 48 16.98 -11.21 13.06
C ASN A 48 16.22 -12.10 12.05
N TRP A 49 16.89 -12.45 10.95
CA TRP A 49 16.27 -13.11 9.79
C TRP A 49 15.53 -14.41 10.15
N ASP A 50 16.15 -15.31 10.91
CA ASP A 50 15.52 -16.58 11.31
C ASP A 50 14.22 -16.37 12.07
N ARG A 51 14.20 -15.33 12.92
CA ARG A 51 12.99 -14.97 13.67
C ARG A 51 11.95 -14.33 12.77
N ILE A 52 12.32 -13.35 11.94
CA ILE A 52 11.39 -12.66 11.04
C ILE A 52 10.74 -13.63 10.05
N VAL A 53 11.53 -14.48 9.40
CA VAL A 53 11.03 -15.51 8.46
C VAL A 53 10.16 -16.54 9.20
N GLY A 54 10.52 -16.88 10.43
CA GLY A 54 9.78 -17.81 11.28
C GLY A 54 8.49 -17.26 11.89
N LEU A 55 8.22 -15.95 11.83
CA LEU A 55 7.09 -15.34 12.53
C LEU A 55 5.74 -15.95 12.14
N ARG A 56 4.87 -16.10 13.13
CA ARG A 56 3.50 -16.62 13.02
C ARG A 56 2.49 -15.68 13.68
N GLY A 57 1.22 -15.84 13.28
CA GLY A 57 0.11 -15.07 13.84
C GLY A 57 -0.01 -15.29 15.35
N GLY A 58 -0.30 -14.21 16.09
CA GLY A 58 -0.47 -14.21 17.54
C GLY A 58 0.82 -14.09 18.34
N GLU A 59 2.01 -14.18 17.73
CA GLU A 59 3.28 -14.03 18.44
C GLU A 59 3.50 -12.58 18.92
N THR A 60 4.13 -12.45 20.09
CA THR A 60 4.53 -11.15 20.65
C THR A 60 5.90 -10.76 20.11
N ILE A 61 6.02 -9.53 19.63
CA ILE A 61 7.25 -8.98 19.05
C ILE A 61 7.77 -7.81 19.89
N GLN A 62 9.08 -7.58 19.80
CA GLN A 62 9.76 -6.41 20.34
C GLN A 62 10.55 -5.72 19.22
N ILE A 63 10.46 -4.40 19.16
CA ILE A 63 11.16 -3.55 18.19
C ILE A 63 11.89 -2.45 18.95
N ASP A 64 13.20 -2.36 18.77
CA ASP A 64 13.99 -1.26 19.31
C ASP A 64 13.92 -0.10 18.31
N VAL A 65 13.29 1.01 18.70
CA VAL A 65 13.09 2.20 17.84
C VAL A 65 14.03 3.35 18.16
N ALA A 66 14.67 3.30 19.34
CA ALA A 66 15.79 4.13 19.75
C ALA A 66 16.63 3.37 20.78
N SER A 67 17.86 3.83 21.06
CA SER A 67 18.78 3.16 21.99
C SER A 67 18.20 2.87 23.39
N ASN A 68 17.21 3.66 23.81
CA ASN A 68 16.53 3.53 25.10
C ASN A 68 15.01 3.33 24.97
N ARG A 69 14.48 3.07 23.77
CA ARG A 69 13.04 2.94 23.54
C ARG A 69 12.71 1.69 22.75
N LYS A 70 11.76 0.93 23.28
CA LYS A 70 11.28 -0.33 22.75
C LYS A 70 9.77 -0.27 22.57
N LEU A 71 9.30 -0.79 21.46
CA LEU A 71 7.89 -1.03 21.21
C LEU A 71 7.61 -2.52 21.34
N MET A 72 6.49 -2.83 21.96
CA MET A 72 5.95 -4.18 22.10
C MET A 72 4.74 -4.31 21.19
N GLY A 73 4.51 -5.48 20.64
CA GLY A 73 3.33 -5.68 19.81
C GLY A 73 2.98 -7.15 19.62
N ARG A 74 1.90 -7.39 18.89
CA ARG A 74 1.42 -8.72 18.54
C ARG A 74 1.17 -8.82 17.05
N VAL A 75 1.67 -9.88 16.43
CA VAL A 75 1.38 -10.20 15.02
C VAL A 75 -0.11 -10.50 14.89
N ALA A 76 -0.84 -9.64 14.20
CA ALA A 76 -2.28 -9.76 13.98
C ALA A 76 -2.59 -10.64 12.76
N ARG A 77 -1.82 -10.45 11.68
CA ARG A 77 -2.00 -11.15 10.40
C ARG A 77 -0.67 -11.22 9.66
N ILE A 78 -0.55 -12.23 8.81
CA ILE A 78 0.52 -12.39 7.84
C ILE A 78 -0.13 -12.70 6.50
N ASP A 79 0.30 -12.01 5.46
CA ASP A 79 0.01 -12.37 4.06
C ASP A 79 1.22 -13.03 3.46
N GLU A 80 1.04 -14.19 2.84
CA GLU A 80 2.07 -14.95 2.11
C GLU A 80 1.79 -14.82 0.59
N ARG A 81 2.84 -14.74 -0.25
CA ARG A 81 2.74 -14.55 -1.71
C ARG A 81 3.73 -15.43 -2.49
N GLY A 82 3.97 -16.65 -2.03
CA GLY A 82 4.99 -17.54 -2.58
C GLY A 82 6.44 -17.04 -2.43
N GLY A 83 7.42 -17.91 -2.72
CA GLY A 83 8.84 -17.54 -2.80
C GLY A 83 9.47 -16.91 -1.54
N GLY A 84 8.83 -17.03 -0.37
CA GLY A 84 9.25 -16.36 0.88
C GLY A 84 8.82 -14.89 0.99
N ASN A 85 8.03 -14.38 0.04
CA ASN A 85 7.48 -13.03 0.06
C ASN A 85 6.29 -12.95 1.01
N ARG A 86 6.36 -12.06 1.98
CA ARG A 86 5.32 -11.96 3.01
C ARG A 86 5.23 -10.59 3.64
N THR A 87 4.05 -10.27 4.16
CA THR A 87 3.81 -9.02 4.89
C THR A 87 3.24 -9.33 6.26
N ILE A 88 3.95 -8.87 7.29
CA ILE A 88 3.59 -9.03 8.68
C ILE A 88 2.87 -7.77 9.14
N PHE A 89 1.62 -7.93 9.57
CA PHE A 89 0.80 -6.89 10.17
C PHE A 89 0.77 -7.11 11.68
N ALA A 90 1.28 -6.16 12.45
CA ALA A 90 1.29 -6.23 13.90
C ALA A 90 0.55 -5.03 14.53
N ARG A 91 -0.14 -5.26 15.64
CA ARG A 91 -0.65 -4.21 16.52
C ARG A 91 0.44 -3.87 17.53
N ILE A 92 0.64 -2.58 17.81
CA ILE A 92 1.64 -2.10 18.76
C ILE A 92 0.94 -1.74 20.08
N ASP A 93 1.47 -2.25 21.18
CA ASP A 93 0.92 -2.05 22.51
C ASP A 93 1.09 -0.58 22.95
N GLY A 94 0.11 -0.05 23.69
CA GLY A 94 0.14 1.30 24.25
C GLY A 94 -0.38 2.40 23.32
N ASP A 95 -0.82 2.06 22.11
CA ASP A 95 -1.55 2.94 21.19
C ASP A 95 -2.69 2.11 20.58
N GLU A 96 -3.95 2.54 20.73
CA GLU A 96 -5.13 1.76 20.30
C GLU A 96 -5.11 1.49 18.79
N GLU A 97 -4.55 2.43 18.04
CA GLU A 97 -4.45 2.41 16.58
C GLU A 97 -3.01 2.14 16.12
N GLY A 98 -2.13 1.79 17.06
CA GLY A 98 -0.73 1.49 16.85
C GLY A 98 -0.53 0.25 15.98
N GLN A 99 0.29 0.37 14.95
CA GLN A 99 0.52 -0.73 14.02
C GLN A 99 1.91 -0.71 13.37
N MET A 100 2.37 -1.89 12.97
CA MET A 100 3.52 -2.09 12.10
C MET A 100 3.11 -2.91 10.88
N LEU A 101 3.56 -2.48 9.71
CA LEU A 101 3.59 -3.31 8.50
C LEU A 101 5.07 -3.56 8.16
N LEU A 102 5.45 -4.83 8.06
CA LEU A 102 6.80 -5.26 7.70
C LEU A 102 6.71 -6.20 6.50
N VAL A 103 7.24 -5.75 5.36
CA VAL A 103 7.38 -6.56 4.14
C VAL A 103 8.72 -7.25 4.13
N LEU A 104 8.69 -8.53 3.81
CA LEU A 104 9.83 -9.33 3.38
C LEU A 104 9.62 -9.67 1.91
N GLU A 105 10.53 -9.22 1.05
CA GLU A 105 10.53 -9.58 -0.38
C GLU A 105 11.97 -9.58 -0.89
N ALA A 106 12.35 -10.60 -1.68
CA ALA A 106 13.67 -10.70 -2.30
C ALA A 106 14.85 -10.53 -1.30
N ASN A 107 14.73 -11.14 -0.10
CA ASN A 107 15.66 -11.02 1.02
C ASN A 107 15.91 -9.58 1.49
N CYS A 108 14.94 -8.70 1.28
CA CYS A 108 14.94 -7.32 1.70
C CYS A 108 13.74 -7.03 2.60
N LEU A 109 13.89 -6.07 3.51
CA LEU A 109 12.88 -5.64 4.46
C LEU A 109 12.51 -4.18 4.22
N SER A 110 11.22 -3.90 4.19
CA SER A 110 10.67 -2.55 4.24
C SER A 110 9.60 -2.50 5.31
N ALA A 111 9.60 -1.46 6.16
CA ALA A 111 8.60 -1.35 7.19
C ALA A 111 8.17 0.08 7.48
N THR A 112 6.97 0.20 8.03
CA THR A 112 6.47 1.38 8.72
C THR A 112 5.89 0.99 10.06
N ILE A 113 6.01 1.89 11.05
CA ILE A 113 5.34 1.78 12.35
C ILE A 113 4.62 3.11 12.58
N GLN A 114 3.33 3.06 12.88
CA GLN A 114 2.55 4.23 13.26
C GLN A 114 2.02 4.11 14.66
N LEU A 115 2.12 5.21 15.39
CA LEU A 115 1.52 5.44 16.69
C LEU A 115 0.75 6.76 16.61
N PRO A 116 -0.50 6.74 16.10
CA PRO A 116 -1.26 7.95 15.85
C PRO A 116 -1.52 8.79 17.11
N ASP A 117 -1.66 8.17 18.28
CA ASP A 117 -1.95 8.89 19.53
C ASP A 117 -0.75 9.67 20.04
N SER A 118 0.46 9.15 19.80
CA SER A 118 1.71 9.85 20.13
C SER A 118 2.28 10.68 18.97
N HIS A 119 1.59 10.72 17.82
CA HIS A 119 2.04 11.40 16.60
C HIS A 119 3.37 10.87 16.05
N GLU A 120 3.66 9.58 16.25
CA GLU A 120 4.95 9.01 15.85
C GLU A 120 4.83 8.13 14.61
N LEU A 121 5.77 8.35 13.69
CA LEU A 121 5.98 7.55 12.50
C LEU A 121 7.42 7.06 12.49
N PHE A 122 7.60 5.75 12.27
CA PHE A 122 8.89 5.15 12.00
C PHE A 122 8.90 4.46 10.65
N SER A 123 10.06 4.43 10.01
CA SER A 123 10.29 3.63 8.80
C SER A 123 11.59 2.85 8.92
N LEU A 124 11.59 1.61 8.47
CA LEU A 124 12.80 0.82 8.30
C LEU A 124 13.37 1.06 6.90
N ARG A 125 14.61 1.55 6.83
CA ARG A 125 15.28 1.91 5.57
C ARG A 125 16.64 1.22 5.47
N PHE A 126 17.05 0.79 4.29
CA PHE A 126 18.30 0.06 4.12
C PHE A 126 19.53 0.96 4.28
N ALA A 127 20.45 0.58 5.15
CA ALA A 127 21.65 1.37 5.46
C ALA A 127 22.95 0.78 4.87
N GLY A 128 22.86 -0.18 3.95
CA GLY A 128 24.02 -0.85 3.36
C GLY A 128 24.56 -2.00 4.22
N ASN A 129 25.36 -2.88 3.60
CA ASN A 129 26.04 -4.02 4.28
C ASN A 129 25.11 -4.93 5.11
N GLY A 130 23.84 -5.08 4.70
CA GLY A 130 22.85 -5.88 5.42
C GLY A 130 22.28 -5.21 6.68
N LEU A 131 22.64 -3.96 6.94
CA LEU A 131 22.07 -3.15 8.02
C LEU A 131 20.91 -2.30 7.55
N TYR A 132 20.08 -1.92 8.50
CA TYR A 132 18.95 -1.02 8.31
C TYR A 132 19.00 0.10 9.33
N ALA A 133 18.36 1.22 9.03
CA ALA A 133 18.07 2.29 9.95
C ALA A 133 16.58 2.27 10.28
N MET A 134 16.24 2.16 11.56
CA MET A 134 14.91 2.47 12.06
C MET A 134 14.84 3.99 12.24
N CYS A 135 14.22 4.67 11.29
CA CYS A 135 14.16 6.14 11.22
C CYS A 135 12.87 6.65 11.83
N ARG A 136 12.95 7.53 12.84
CA ARG A 136 11.82 8.34 13.29
C ARG A 136 11.60 9.48 12.30
N GLN A 137 10.36 9.66 11.87
CA GLN A 137 9.98 10.68 10.90
C GLN A 137 9.06 11.72 11.55
N ASP A 138 9.26 12.99 11.21
CA ASP A 138 8.30 14.05 11.51
C ASP A 138 7.40 14.27 10.29
N ALA A 139 6.12 13.93 10.44
CA ALA A 139 5.16 14.05 9.36
C ALA A 139 4.87 15.50 8.94
N MET A 140 5.21 16.50 9.77
CA MET A 140 5.08 17.91 9.43
C MET A 140 6.18 18.42 8.51
N LEU A 141 7.29 17.68 8.38
CA LEU A 141 8.41 18.02 7.51
C LEU A 141 8.26 17.49 6.07
N PHE A 142 7.25 16.66 5.81
CA PHE A 142 6.93 16.25 4.44
C PHE A 142 6.35 17.44 3.66
N PRO A 143 6.77 17.63 2.39
CA PRO A 143 6.10 18.58 1.52
C PRO A 143 4.64 18.15 1.30
N PRO A 144 3.72 19.09 1.03
CA PRO A 144 2.38 18.73 0.56
C PRO A 144 2.44 18.01 -0.79
N CYS A 145 1.36 17.34 -1.17
CA CYS A 145 1.17 16.91 -2.55
C CYS A 145 0.83 18.13 -3.43
N ASP A 146 1.05 18.03 -4.73
CA ASP A 146 0.53 19.01 -5.70
C ASP A 146 -0.98 18.82 -5.88
N GLU A 147 -1.67 19.85 -6.36
CA GLU A 147 -3.09 19.74 -6.72
C GLU A 147 -3.27 18.72 -7.86
N PRO A 148 -4.26 17.80 -7.76
CA PRO A 148 -4.49 16.83 -8.81
C PRO A 148 -5.05 17.50 -10.07
N ILE A 149 -4.72 16.94 -11.23
CA ILE A 149 -5.14 17.49 -12.52
C ILE A 149 -6.48 16.84 -12.92
N ALA A 150 -7.58 17.58 -12.79
CA ALA A 150 -8.90 17.10 -13.18
C ALA A 150 -9.00 16.77 -14.67
N VAL A 151 -9.52 15.59 -14.99
CA VAL A 151 -9.78 15.14 -16.37
C VAL A 151 -11.28 14.98 -16.55
N HIS A 152 -11.84 15.86 -17.38
CA HIS A 152 -13.24 15.80 -17.78
C HIS A 152 -13.39 14.90 -19.01
N SER A 153 -14.35 13.98 -18.97
CA SER A 153 -14.76 13.20 -20.14
C SER A 153 -16.09 13.75 -20.68
N GLU A 154 -16.22 13.87 -22.01
CA GLU A 154 -17.49 14.22 -22.66
C GLU A 154 -18.48 13.04 -22.63
N SER A 155 -17.97 11.80 -22.52
CA SER A 155 -18.72 10.54 -22.42
C SER A 155 -18.89 10.14 -20.95
N GLY A 156 -19.69 10.90 -20.20
CA GLY A 156 -20.11 10.44 -18.87
C GLY A 156 -21.12 9.31 -19.01
N GLU A 157 -20.77 8.10 -18.59
CA GLU A 157 -21.82 7.13 -18.30
C GLU A 157 -22.52 7.59 -17.02
N VAL A 158 -23.80 7.93 -17.12
CA VAL A 158 -24.67 8.01 -15.94
C VAL A 158 -24.94 6.58 -15.53
N VAL A 159 -23.94 5.94 -14.93
CA VAL A 159 -24.17 4.67 -14.24
C VAL A 159 -24.99 5.05 -13.01
N ASP A 160 -26.26 4.66 -13.00
CA ASP A 160 -27.10 4.76 -11.81
C ASP A 160 -26.32 4.14 -10.65
N GLY A 161 -26.07 4.93 -9.60
CA GLY A 161 -25.20 4.59 -8.48
C GLY A 161 -25.77 3.51 -7.56
N SER A 162 -26.41 2.49 -8.12
CA SER A 162 -27.23 1.50 -7.44
C SER A 162 -26.64 0.09 -7.41
N ILE A 163 -25.46 -0.15 -7.99
CA ILE A 163 -24.73 -1.40 -7.72
C ILE A 163 -23.60 -1.09 -6.75
N ALA A 164 -23.96 -1.00 -5.46
CA ALA A 164 -23.01 -1.35 -4.42
C ALA A 164 -22.68 -2.83 -4.60
N SER A 165 -21.66 -3.15 -5.39
CA SER A 165 -21.16 -4.52 -5.42
C SER A 165 -20.59 -4.82 -4.03
N THR A 166 -21.22 -5.75 -3.33
CA THR A 166 -20.62 -6.36 -2.15
C THR A 166 -19.46 -7.29 -2.53
N GLU A 167 -19.24 -7.49 -3.82
CA GLU A 167 -18.12 -8.24 -4.38
C GLU A 167 -16.84 -7.42 -4.27
N ASN A 168 -15.76 -8.10 -3.86
CA ASN A 168 -14.43 -7.52 -3.81
C ASN A 168 -13.98 -7.16 -5.23
N VAL A 169 -13.72 -5.88 -5.48
CA VAL A 169 -13.14 -5.40 -6.74
C VAL A 169 -11.63 -5.31 -6.59
N VAL A 170 -10.90 -6.13 -7.34
CA VAL A 170 -9.43 -6.05 -7.41
C VAL A 170 -9.02 -5.21 -8.60
N ILE A 171 -8.34 -4.10 -8.36
CA ILE A 171 -7.82 -3.17 -9.38
C ILE A 171 -6.34 -3.46 -9.62
N ASP A 172 -5.98 -3.66 -10.89
CA ASP A 172 -4.62 -4.01 -11.29
C ASP A 172 -3.73 -2.76 -11.39
N VAL A 173 -2.57 -2.77 -10.75
CA VAL A 173 -1.64 -1.64 -10.71
C VAL A 173 -0.27 -2.06 -11.23
N LEU A 174 0.28 -1.28 -12.16
CA LEU A 174 1.69 -1.34 -12.55
C LEU A 174 2.44 -0.20 -11.88
N VAL A 175 3.59 -0.51 -11.30
CA VAL A 175 4.44 0.51 -10.64
C VAL A 175 5.76 0.66 -11.38
N ALA A 176 5.92 1.80 -12.06
CA ALA A 176 7.20 2.23 -12.60
C ALA A 176 8.03 2.91 -11.49
N TYR A 177 9.36 2.84 -11.58
CA TYR A 177 10.25 3.59 -10.69
C TYR A 177 11.48 4.09 -11.43
N THR A 178 12.03 5.23 -11.00
CA THR A 178 13.21 5.81 -11.63
C THR A 178 14.50 5.20 -11.09
N PRO A 179 15.62 5.25 -11.85
CA PRO A 179 16.93 4.86 -11.34
C PRO A 179 17.30 5.59 -10.04
N GLN A 180 16.92 6.86 -9.91
CA GLN A 180 17.16 7.69 -8.72
C GLN A 180 16.35 7.17 -7.51
N ALA A 181 15.09 6.78 -7.71
CA ALA A 181 14.28 6.19 -6.64
C ALA A 181 14.88 4.85 -6.16
N ARG A 182 15.35 4.01 -7.09
CA ARG A 182 16.06 2.77 -6.77
C ARG A 182 17.34 3.05 -5.97
N ASP A 183 18.11 4.06 -6.36
CA ASP A 183 19.34 4.42 -5.66
C ASP A 183 19.05 4.91 -4.22
N VAL A 184 17.95 5.64 -4.01
CA VAL A 184 17.48 6.00 -2.67
C VAL A 184 17.00 4.79 -1.87
N ALA A 185 16.34 3.81 -2.51
CA ALA A 185 15.97 2.55 -1.86
C ALA A 185 17.21 1.71 -1.49
N GLY A 186 18.30 1.86 -2.25
CA GLY A 186 19.61 1.26 -2.03
C GLY A 186 19.92 0.05 -2.92
N SER A 187 18.92 -0.54 -3.58
CA SER A 187 19.08 -1.56 -4.62
C SER A 187 17.75 -1.82 -5.32
N THR A 188 17.77 -2.58 -6.41
CA THR A 188 16.54 -3.08 -7.06
C THR A 188 15.68 -3.86 -6.06
N ASN A 189 16.22 -4.84 -5.34
CA ASN A 189 15.43 -5.65 -4.40
C ASN A 189 14.80 -4.80 -3.28
N GLN A 190 15.50 -3.77 -2.80
CA GLN A 190 14.93 -2.84 -1.82
C GLN A 190 13.80 -2.00 -2.42
N MET A 191 13.94 -1.56 -3.67
CA MET A 191 12.88 -0.85 -4.39
C MET A 191 11.63 -1.75 -4.54
N LEU A 192 11.80 -3.02 -4.91
CA LEU A 192 10.68 -3.97 -5.04
C LEU A 192 9.96 -4.16 -3.70
N SER A 193 10.72 -4.45 -2.63
CA SER A 193 10.18 -4.56 -1.25
C SER A 193 9.44 -3.30 -0.81
N ARG A 194 9.94 -2.12 -1.17
CA ARG A 194 9.31 -0.84 -0.85
C ARG A 194 8.02 -0.62 -1.63
N ILE A 195 7.97 -0.99 -2.91
CA ILE A 195 6.75 -0.95 -3.72
C ILE A 195 5.70 -1.88 -3.14
N GLN A 196 6.07 -3.09 -2.72
CA GLN A 196 5.13 -4.01 -2.08
C GLN A 196 4.53 -3.41 -0.80
N LEU A 197 5.34 -2.72 0.01
CA LEU A 197 4.84 -2.01 1.19
C LEU A 197 3.82 -0.91 0.83
N MET A 198 3.99 -0.20 -0.28
CA MET A 198 3.02 0.81 -0.76
C MET A 198 1.67 0.18 -1.11
N ILE A 199 1.68 -0.97 -1.78
CA ILE A 199 0.48 -1.74 -2.13
C ILE A 199 -0.21 -2.25 -0.86
N ASP A 200 0.55 -2.83 0.06
CA ASP A 200 0.02 -3.41 1.29
C ASP A 200 -0.55 -2.34 2.24
N GLU A 201 0.09 -1.19 2.34
CA GLU A 201 -0.44 -0.06 3.10
C GLU A 201 -1.75 0.47 2.50
N SER A 202 -1.85 0.52 1.17
CA SER A 202 -3.07 0.95 0.50
C SER A 202 -4.21 -0.04 0.70
N ASN A 203 -3.92 -1.34 0.57
CA ASN A 203 -4.88 -2.41 0.85
C ASN A 203 -5.31 -2.45 2.32
N GLN A 204 -4.39 -2.15 3.25
CA GLN A 204 -4.71 -2.02 4.66
C GLN A 204 -5.60 -0.79 4.92
N ALA A 205 -5.40 0.32 4.21
CA ALA A 205 -6.27 1.49 4.28
C ALA A 205 -7.68 1.18 3.76
N TYR A 206 -7.80 0.51 2.61
CA TYR A 206 -9.10 0.07 2.08
C TYR A 206 -9.82 -0.85 3.07
N SER A 207 -9.12 -1.81 3.65
CA SER A 207 -9.67 -2.71 4.67
C SER A 207 -10.12 -1.96 5.93
N ALA A 208 -9.27 -1.06 6.45
CA ALA A 208 -9.57 -0.25 7.63
C ALA A 208 -10.73 0.74 7.42
N SER A 209 -11.01 1.08 6.16
CA SER A 209 -12.14 1.93 5.74
C SER A 209 -13.39 1.15 5.29
N LEU A 210 -13.44 -0.17 5.50
CA LEU A 210 -14.56 -1.06 5.11
C LEU A 210 -14.87 -1.02 3.61
N MET A 211 -13.85 -0.90 2.76
CA MET A 211 -14.00 -0.88 1.31
C MET A 211 -13.82 -2.30 0.74
N PRO A 212 -14.73 -2.79 -0.12
CA PRO A 212 -14.55 -4.05 -0.85
C PRO A 212 -13.69 -3.82 -2.11
N VAL A 213 -12.58 -3.08 -1.97
CA VAL A 213 -11.65 -2.76 -3.06
C VAL A 213 -10.24 -3.16 -2.63
N ARG A 214 -9.49 -3.84 -3.51
CA ARG A 214 -8.08 -4.16 -3.28
C ARG A 214 -7.25 -3.83 -4.51
N LEU A 215 -5.99 -3.51 -4.30
CA LEU A 215 -4.99 -3.40 -5.35
C LEU A 215 -4.30 -4.74 -5.51
N ARG A 216 -4.09 -5.14 -6.77
CA ARG A 216 -3.16 -6.20 -7.14
C ARG A 216 -2.01 -5.59 -7.91
N LEU A 217 -0.79 -5.89 -7.46
CA LEU A 217 0.40 -5.46 -8.16
C LEU A 217 0.69 -6.44 -9.29
N VAL A 218 0.51 -6.00 -10.53
CA VAL A 218 0.67 -6.87 -11.71
C VAL A 218 2.05 -6.78 -12.33
N HIS A 219 2.73 -5.63 -12.18
CA HIS A 219 4.08 -5.46 -12.69
C HIS A 219 4.84 -4.34 -11.99
N ARG A 220 6.18 -4.44 -12.01
CA ARG A 220 7.11 -3.42 -11.54
C ARG A 220 8.20 -3.23 -12.59
N VAL A 221 8.51 -1.99 -12.95
CA VAL A 221 9.52 -1.72 -13.99
C VAL A 221 10.39 -0.51 -13.65
N GLU A 222 11.70 -0.63 -13.89
CA GLU A 222 12.60 0.52 -13.85
C GLU A 222 12.52 1.31 -15.15
N ALA A 223 12.21 2.60 -15.06
CA ALA A 223 12.24 3.56 -16.16
C ALA A 223 13.69 3.86 -16.58
N THR A 224 14.33 2.88 -17.21
CA THR A 224 15.76 2.94 -17.56
C THR A 224 16.03 4.07 -18.56
N GLY A 225 17.04 4.88 -18.29
CA GLY A 225 17.38 6.04 -19.12
C GLY A 225 16.49 7.27 -18.89
N TYR A 226 15.46 7.17 -18.05
CA TYR A 226 14.71 8.33 -17.61
C TYR A 226 15.44 9.06 -16.47
N THR A 227 15.56 10.38 -16.60
CA THR A 227 15.98 11.25 -15.49
C THR A 227 14.77 12.02 -14.99
N GLU A 228 14.41 11.80 -13.73
CA GLU A 228 13.29 12.51 -13.12
C GLU A 228 13.50 14.03 -13.05
N SER A 229 12.40 14.76 -13.17
CA SER A 229 12.33 16.20 -12.88
C SER A 229 12.00 16.40 -11.41
N SER A 230 12.48 17.50 -10.82
CA SER A 230 11.98 17.95 -9.51
C SER A 230 10.52 18.44 -9.55
N ASN A 231 9.99 18.72 -10.74
CA ASN A 231 8.59 19.06 -10.96
C ASN A 231 7.77 17.79 -11.21
N PHE A 232 6.83 17.51 -10.32
CA PHE A 232 6.01 16.30 -10.35
C PHE A 232 5.06 16.26 -11.55
N SER A 233 4.45 17.39 -11.92
CA SER A 233 3.58 17.49 -13.10
C SER A 233 4.31 17.17 -14.41
N THR A 234 5.60 17.52 -14.52
CA THR A 234 6.43 17.12 -15.67
C THR A 234 6.61 15.61 -15.74
N ASN A 235 6.93 14.96 -14.61
CA ASN A 235 7.04 13.50 -14.55
C ASN A 235 5.72 12.82 -14.88
N LEU A 236 4.61 13.34 -14.34
CA LEU A 236 3.26 12.82 -14.59
C LEU A 236 2.87 12.91 -16.06
N SER A 237 3.09 14.06 -16.70
CA SER A 237 2.79 14.23 -18.12
C SER A 237 3.61 13.29 -19.00
N ARG A 238 4.90 13.12 -18.70
CA ARG A 238 5.79 12.20 -19.44
C ARG A 238 5.38 10.75 -19.27
N LEU A 239 4.99 10.35 -18.06
CA LEU A 239 4.47 9.00 -17.81
C LEU A 239 3.17 8.73 -18.60
N ARG A 240 2.31 9.74 -18.74
CA ARG A 240 1.03 9.60 -19.47
C ARG A 240 1.19 9.60 -20.99
N ASN A 241 2.10 10.39 -21.54
CA ASN A 241 2.29 10.48 -22.98
C ASN A 241 2.86 9.17 -23.53
N THR A 242 2.43 8.76 -24.72
CA THR A 242 2.74 7.45 -25.31
C THR A 242 3.88 7.48 -26.33
N SER A 243 4.38 8.66 -26.68
CA SER A 243 5.30 8.85 -27.80
C SER A 243 6.13 10.13 -27.67
N ASP A 244 6.45 10.55 -26.44
CA ASP A 244 7.26 11.75 -26.19
C ASP A 244 8.74 11.43 -25.95
N GLY A 245 9.12 10.15 -26.07
CA GLY A 245 10.48 9.66 -25.87
C GLY A 245 10.82 9.41 -24.40
N HIS A 246 9.84 9.49 -23.50
CA HIS A 246 10.02 9.21 -22.08
C HIS A 246 9.09 8.08 -21.63
N MET A 247 9.67 6.97 -21.18
CA MET A 247 8.90 5.85 -20.60
C MET A 247 7.81 5.29 -21.53
N ASP A 248 7.96 5.45 -22.85
CA ASP A 248 6.97 4.99 -23.84
C ASP A 248 6.72 3.47 -23.74
N ASP A 249 7.73 2.71 -23.30
CA ASP A 249 7.67 1.27 -23.02
C ASP A 249 6.71 0.89 -21.88
N VAL A 250 6.47 1.79 -20.92
CA VAL A 250 5.50 1.59 -19.84
C VAL A 250 4.10 1.35 -20.37
N HIS A 251 3.71 1.93 -21.51
CA HIS A 251 2.40 1.70 -22.10
C HIS A 251 2.27 0.30 -22.71
N THR A 252 3.34 -0.21 -23.33
CA THR A 252 3.37 -1.60 -23.83
C THR A 252 3.23 -2.57 -22.66
N LEU A 253 3.95 -2.32 -21.56
CA LEU A 253 3.85 -3.13 -20.34
C LEU A 253 2.48 -3.00 -19.67
N ARG A 254 1.89 -1.80 -19.65
CA ARG A 254 0.55 -1.58 -19.09
C ARG A 254 -0.50 -2.41 -19.83
N GLU A 255 -0.42 -2.46 -21.17
CA GLU A 255 -1.27 -3.30 -22.00
C GLU A 255 -1.03 -4.79 -21.76
N GLN A 256 0.25 -5.22 -21.79
CA GLN A 256 0.64 -6.60 -21.55
C GLN A 256 0.11 -7.12 -20.21
N TYR A 257 0.41 -6.42 -19.11
CA TYR A 257 0.02 -6.82 -17.76
C TYR A 257 -1.40 -6.39 -17.37
N SER A 258 -2.14 -5.78 -18.31
CA SER A 258 -3.52 -5.29 -18.14
C SER A 258 -3.71 -4.44 -16.87
N ALA A 259 -2.81 -3.48 -16.65
CA ALA A 259 -2.84 -2.62 -15.47
C ALA A 259 -3.86 -1.49 -15.63
N ASP A 260 -4.87 -1.47 -14.75
CA ASP A 260 -5.89 -0.44 -14.69
C ASP A 260 -5.28 0.93 -14.35
N MET A 261 -4.36 0.99 -13.38
CA MET A 261 -3.67 2.24 -12.99
C MET A 261 -2.15 2.08 -13.07
N VAL A 262 -1.45 3.18 -13.35
CA VAL A 262 0.02 3.23 -13.35
C VAL A 262 0.53 4.30 -12.40
N ALA A 263 1.47 3.92 -11.53
CA ALA A 263 2.13 4.85 -10.63
C ALA A 263 3.64 4.89 -10.93
N LEU A 264 4.23 6.10 -10.92
CA LEU A 264 5.68 6.28 -11.00
C LEU A 264 6.23 6.68 -9.62
N ILE A 265 7.25 5.97 -9.16
CA ILE A 265 8.01 6.34 -7.96
C ILE A 265 9.27 7.10 -8.36
N VAL A 266 9.41 8.31 -7.81
CA VAL A 266 10.58 9.19 -7.98
C VAL A 266 11.34 9.34 -6.67
N SER A 267 12.59 9.79 -6.73
CA SER A 267 13.41 9.98 -5.52
C SER A 267 12.90 11.15 -4.65
N GLY A 268 12.42 12.22 -5.28
CA GLY A 268 11.85 13.39 -4.60
C GLY A 268 11.72 14.62 -5.51
N GLY A 269 11.37 15.76 -4.93
CA GLY A 269 11.22 17.03 -5.66
C GLY A 269 10.45 18.06 -4.86
N SER A 270 9.63 18.88 -5.53
CA SER A 270 8.88 19.99 -4.93
C SER A 270 7.68 19.56 -4.07
N ALA A 271 7.22 18.32 -4.23
CA ALA A 271 5.99 17.81 -3.63
C ALA A 271 6.15 16.35 -3.19
N CYS A 272 5.13 15.84 -2.51
CA CYS A 272 5.05 14.44 -2.15
C CYS A 272 4.48 13.56 -3.27
N GLY A 273 3.55 14.10 -4.06
CA GLY A 273 2.86 13.36 -5.12
C GLY A 273 2.00 14.28 -5.98
N VAL A 274 1.57 13.74 -7.12
CA VAL A 274 0.57 14.33 -8.03
C VAL A 274 -0.11 13.21 -8.80
N ALA A 275 -1.36 13.42 -9.17
CA ALA A 275 -2.11 12.50 -10.02
C ALA A 275 -3.08 13.24 -10.94
N TYR A 276 -3.55 12.54 -11.96
CA TYR A 276 -4.78 12.93 -12.63
C TYR A 276 -5.99 12.52 -11.77
N LEU A 277 -6.99 13.38 -11.73
CA LEU A 277 -8.26 13.16 -11.03
C LEU A 277 -9.36 12.77 -12.00
N MET A 278 -10.00 11.62 -11.77
CA MET A 278 -11.22 11.24 -12.48
C MET A 278 -12.40 12.08 -11.98
N SER A 279 -12.72 13.19 -12.67
CA SER A 279 -13.81 14.08 -12.28
C SER A 279 -15.14 13.77 -12.99
N THR A 280 -15.16 12.77 -13.87
CA THR A 280 -16.34 12.23 -14.54
C THR A 280 -16.20 10.71 -14.61
N LEU A 281 -17.24 9.97 -14.23
CA LEU A 281 -17.19 8.50 -14.23
C LEU A 281 -17.24 8.00 -15.68
N SER A 282 -16.12 7.49 -16.17
CA SER A 282 -16.00 7.03 -17.55
C SER A 282 -14.78 6.13 -17.72
N THR A 283 -14.92 5.09 -18.55
CA THR A 283 -13.78 4.26 -18.99
C THR A 283 -12.76 5.04 -19.81
N ASP A 284 -13.12 6.19 -20.37
CA ASP A 284 -12.20 7.05 -21.12
C ASP A 284 -11.07 7.62 -20.24
N PHE A 285 -11.29 7.67 -18.92
CA PHE A 285 -10.26 8.05 -17.96
C PHE A 285 -9.07 7.07 -17.94
N ARG A 286 -9.19 5.87 -18.54
CA ARG A 286 -8.07 4.92 -18.77
C ARG A 286 -6.81 5.62 -19.27
N THR A 287 -6.96 6.55 -20.23
CA THR A 287 -5.85 7.31 -20.84
C THR A 287 -5.18 8.32 -19.91
N SER A 288 -5.71 8.51 -18.70
CA SER A 288 -5.23 9.45 -17.70
C SER A 288 -5.04 8.82 -16.32
N ALA A 289 -5.28 7.52 -16.11
CA ALA A 289 -5.14 6.86 -14.82
C ALA A 289 -3.66 6.64 -14.40
N PHE A 290 -2.96 7.75 -14.19
CA PHE A 290 -1.56 7.85 -13.86
C PHE A 290 -1.34 8.70 -12.60
N SER A 291 -0.29 8.35 -11.83
CA SER A 291 0.14 9.08 -10.64
C SER A 291 1.66 9.07 -10.47
N VAL A 292 2.19 10.01 -9.67
CA VAL A 292 3.60 10.09 -9.29
C VAL A 292 3.70 10.27 -7.78
N SER A 293 4.60 9.54 -7.11
CA SER A 293 4.86 9.69 -5.68
C SER A 293 6.36 9.72 -5.37
N ALA A 294 6.78 10.55 -4.42
CA ALA A 294 8.13 10.52 -3.88
C ALA A 294 8.31 9.29 -2.96
N ILE A 295 9.41 8.55 -3.13
CA ILE A 295 9.70 7.36 -2.30
C ILE A 295 9.73 7.67 -0.79
N GLY A 296 10.16 8.88 -0.41
CA GLY A 296 10.27 9.31 0.99
C GLY A 296 8.93 9.40 1.74
N CYS A 297 7.83 9.69 1.04
CA CYS A 297 6.49 9.81 1.61
C CYS A 297 5.45 8.86 1.04
N ALA A 298 5.81 8.03 0.05
CA ALA A 298 4.93 7.03 -0.52
C ALA A 298 4.30 6.10 0.52
N THR A 299 5.08 5.69 1.53
CA THR A 299 4.65 4.83 2.65
C THR A 299 4.65 5.57 3.98
N GLY A 300 3.76 5.22 4.91
CA GLY A 300 3.62 5.84 6.22
C GLY A 300 3.00 7.24 6.16
N TYR A 301 3.43 8.11 5.25
CA TYR A 301 2.66 9.31 4.92
C TYR A 301 1.53 9.05 3.93
N TYR A 302 1.46 7.81 3.42
CA TYR A 302 0.41 7.26 2.57
C TYR A 302 0.20 7.98 1.23
N THR A 303 1.24 8.64 0.71
CA THR A 303 1.12 9.37 -0.56
C THR A 303 0.78 8.45 -1.73
N PHE A 304 1.30 7.23 -1.78
CA PHE A 304 0.96 6.31 -2.88
C PHE A 304 -0.54 6.03 -2.96
N GLY A 305 -1.16 5.65 -1.83
CA GLY A 305 -2.61 5.44 -1.76
C GLY A 305 -3.42 6.73 -1.94
N HIS A 306 -2.88 7.89 -1.54
CA HIS A 306 -3.47 9.21 -1.78
C HIS A 306 -3.62 9.47 -3.29
N GLU A 307 -2.53 9.31 -4.05
CA GLU A 307 -2.53 9.59 -5.48
C GLU A 307 -3.41 8.60 -6.27
N LEU A 308 -3.44 7.33 -5.89
CA LEU A 308 -4.39 6.37 -6.48
C LEU A 308 -5.85 6.73 -6.15
N GLY A 309 -6.10 7.30 -4.97
CA GLY A 309 -7.41 7.83 -4.61
C GLY A 309 -7.92 8.91 -5.57
N HIS A 310 -7.01 9.74 -6.12
CA HIS A 310 -7.34 10.69 -7.18
C HIS A 310 -7.69 10.01 -8.51
N ASN A 311 -6.92 9.00 -8.92
CA ASN A 311 -7.26 8.21 -10.11
C ASN A 311 -8.63 7.52 -9.97
N GLN A 312 -9.05 7.22 -8.73
CA GLN A 312 -10.35 6.64 -8.40
C GLN A 312 -11.47 7.67 -8.16
N GLY A 313 -11.19 8.98 -8.39
CA GLY A 313 -12.20 10.04 -8.38
C GLY A 313 -12.43 10.74 -7.04
N SER A 314 -11.64 10.42 -6.03
CA SER A 314 -11.68 11.12 -4.74
C SER A 314 -10.74 12.33 -4.71
N HIS A 315 -11.16 13.41 -4.05
CA HIS A 315 -10.39 14.64 -3.87
C HIS A 315 -10.00 14.80 -2.40
N HIS A 316 -9.19 15.83 -2.14
CA HIS A 316 -8.84 16.30 -0.80
C HIS A 316 -10.05 16.66 0.07
N ASP A 317 -9.80 17.14 1.29
CA ASP A 317 -10.86 17.72 2.11
C ASP A 317 -11.44 18.99 1.47
N ARG A 318 -12.71 19.31 1.77
CA ARG A 318 -13.44 20.41 1.12
C ARG A 318 -12.75 21.77 1.18
N ALA A 319 -11.96 22.04 2.21
CA ALA A 319 -11.27 23.32 2.32
C ALA A 319 -10.07 23.45 1.36
N ASN A 320 -9.67 22.34 0.73
CA ASN A 320 -8.48 22.23 -0.12
C ASN A 320 -8.81 21.54 -1.45
N ALA A 321 -10.09 21.49 -1.84
CA ALA A 321 -10.53 20.74 -3.00
C ALA A 321 -11.45 21.55 -3.91
N GLY A 322 -11.37 21.25 -5.21
CA GLY A 322 -12.33 21.70 -6.20
C GLY A 322 -13.52 20.75 -6.34
N THR A 323 -13.97 20.56 -7.57
CA THR A 323 -15.05 19.61 -7.89
C THR A 323 -14.49 18.19 -7.93
N ALA A 324 -15.05 17.29 -7.13
CA ALA A 324 -14.71 15.87 -7.13
C ALA A 324 -15.72 15.06 -7.97
N LEU A 325 -15.48 13.75 -8.15
CA LEU A 325 -16.33 12.87 -8.96
C LEU A 325 -17.80 12.85 -8.50
N TYR A 326 -18.01 12.66 -7.20
CA TYR A 326 -19.32 12.73 -6.54
C TYR A 326 -19.32 13.83 -5.48
N PRO A 327 -20.50 14.39 -5.12
CA PRO A 327 -20.61 15.41 -4.07
C PRO A 327 -20.04 15.04 -2.69
N TYR A 328 -19.82 13.74 -2.44
CA TYR A 328 -19.28 13.18 -1.21
C TYR A 328 -17.82 12.68 -1.32
N SER A 329 -17.13 12.91 -2.44
CA SER A 329 -15.80 12.34 -2.72
C SER A 329 -14.65 13.12 -2.06
N TYR A 330 -14.80 13.50 -0.80
CA TYR A 330 -13.86 14.38 -0.09
C TYR A 330 -13.22 13.72 1.13
N GLY A 331 -11.95 14.08 1.39
CA GLY A 331 -11.23 13.75 2.61
C GLY A 331 -11.81 14.44 3.85
N TRP A 332 -11.43 14.00 5.04
CA TRP A 332 -11.98 14.49 6.30
C TRP A 332 -10.93 14.79 7.36
N ARG A 333 -11.17 15.84 8.14
CA ARG A 333 -10.41 16.20 9.35
C ARG A 333 -11.37 16.18 10.52
N PHE A 334 -10.96 15.61 11.65
CA PHE A 334 -11.81 15.48 12.83
C PHE A 334 -10.98 15.46 14.12
N TYR A 335 -11.66 15.59 15.25
CA TYR A 335 -11.05 15.42 16.56
C TYR A 335 -11.46 14.07 17.15
N GLY A 336 -10.49 13.31 17.64
CA GLY A 336 -10.75 12.10 18.43
C GLY A 336 -11.24 12.45 19.84
N THR A 337 -11.74 11.46 20.57
CA THR A 337 -12.18 11.61 21.97
C THR A 337 -11.03 11.98 22.92
N ASN A 338 -9.79 11.76 22.50
CA ASN A 338 -8.58 12.20 23.21
C ASN A 338 -8.24 13.69 22.98
N GLY A 339 -9.02 14.41 22.17
CA GLY A 339 -8.78 15.82 21.84
C GLY A 339 -7.74 16.06 20.74
N THR A 340 -7.14 15.00 20.20
CA THR A 340 -6.18 15.08 19.10
C THR A 340 -6.89 15.28 17.77
N GLN A 341 -6.35 16.15 16.90
CA GLN A 341 -6.84 16.30 15.53
C GLN A 341 -6.22 15.23 14.61
N TYR A 342 -7.07 14.52 13.90
CA TYR A 342 -6.71 13.52 12.90
C TYR A 342 -7.23 13.93 11.52
N ARG A 343 -6.67 13.31 10.49
CA ARG A 343 -7.10 13.50 9.10
C ARG A 343 -6.99 12.21 8.30
N THR A 344 -7.93 11.98 7.39
CA THR A 344 -7.92 10.83 6.49
C THR A 344 -6.87 11.00 5.39
N ILE A 345 -6.57 9.93 4.65
CA ILE A 345 -5.48 9.88 3.66
C ILE A 345 -5.52 11.06 2.67
N LEU A 346 -6.69 11.38 2.15
CA LEU A 346 -6.86 12.46 1.17
C LEU A 346 -6.94 13.87 1.78
N ALA A 347 -7.13 14.01 3.08
CA ALA A 347 -7.16 15.33 3.71
C ALA A 347 -5.76 15.94 3.88
N TYR A 348 -5.65 17.25 3.67
CA TYR A 348 -4.45 18.04 3.95
C TYR A 348 -4.32 18.36 5.44
N SER A 349 -3.16 18.87 5.85
CA SER A 349 -2.92 19.32 7.22
C SER A 349 -3.83 20.51 7.57
N PRO A 350 -4.21 20.70 8.85
CA PRO A 350 -3.64 20.10 10.07
C PRO A 350 -4.20 18.71 10.40
N GLY A 351 -3.57 18.07 11.40
CA GLY A 351 -3.97 16.77 11.97
C GLY A 351 -3.03 15.61 11.59
N THR A 352 -2.95 14.61 12.45
CA THR A 352 -2.21 13.36 12.17
C THR A 352 -2.91 12.59 11.08
N ARG A 353 -2.19 12.31 9.98
CA ARG A 353 -2.73 11.49 8.90
C ARG A 353 -2.83 10.04 9.35
N ILE A 354 -4.01 9.45 9.23
CA ILE A 354 -4.28 8.06 9.60
C ILE A 354 -4.46 7.20 8.35
N GLN A 355 -4.25 5.89 8.48
CA GLN A 355 -4.39 4.91 7.40
C GLN A 355 -5.86 4.58 7.08
N ARG A 356 -6.67 5.60 6.82
CA ARG A 356 -8.09 5.45 6.50
C ARG A 356 -8.50 6.49 5.46
N PHE A 357 -9.28 6.06 4.48
CA PHE A 357 -10.14 6.92 3.67
C PHE A 357 -11.39 7.32 4.47
N SER A 358 -11.98 8.47 4.17
CA SER A 358 -13.14 8.97 4.91
C SER A 358 -14.36 8.06 4.76
N ASN A 359 -14.92 7.64 5.91
CA ASN A 359 -16.10 6.80 5.99
C ASN A 359 -16.86 7.08 7.30
N PRO A 360 -18.12 7.56 7.26
CA PRO A 360 -18.92 7.86 8.46
C PRO A 360 -19.27 6.62 9.29
N ASN A 361 -19.15 5.41 8.72
CA ASN A 361 -19.42 4.15 9.41
C ASN A 361 -18.18 3.57 10.13
N VAL A 362 -17.02 4.22 10.00
CA VAL A 362 -15.78 3.81 10.64
C VAL A 362 -15.37 4.86 11.64
N ASN A 363 -15.21 4.45 12.90
CA ASN A 363 -14.69 5.31 13.94
C ASN A 363 -13.16 5.19 14.03
N PHE A 364 -12.53 6.28 14.47
CA PHE A 364 -11.14 6.35 14.88
C PHE A 364 -11.08 7.21 16.15
N GLN A 365 -10.48 6.70 17.23
CA GLN A 365 -10.49 7.39 18.52
C GLN A 365 -11.91 7.86 18.91
N GLY A 366 -12.88 6.95 18.80
CA GLY A 366 -14.29 7.19 19.14
C GLY A 366 -15.08 8.12 18.21
N THR A 367 -14.46 8.75 17.20
CA THR A 367 -15.12 9.71 16.30
C THR A 367 -15.23 9.14 14.87
N PRO A 368 -16.36 9.33 14.16
CA PRO A 368 -16.48 8.96 12.76
C PRO A 368 -15.43 9.59 11.86
N THR A 369 -14.84 8.79 10.97
CA THR A 369 -13.81 9.22 10.01
C THR A 369 -14.38 9.87 8.75
N GLY A 370 -15.68 10.17 8.72
CA GLY A 370 -16.34 10.89 7.63
C GLY A 370 -17.69 11.46 8.07
N ILE A 371 -18.33 12.19 7.16
CA ILE A 371 -19.69 12.69 7.34
C ILE A 371 -20.57 12.10 6.25
N LEU A 372 -21.72 11.56 6.66
CA LEU A 372 -22.70 10.96 5.77
C LEU A 372 -23.12 11.96 4.67
N ASN A 373 -23.06 11.51 3.41
CA ASN A 373 -23.35 12.30 2.21
C ASN A 373 -22.46 13.54 2.01
N SER A 374 -21.29 13.63 2.66
CA SER A 374 -20.39 14.78 2.50
C SER A 374 -18.91 14.41 2.38
N GLU A 375 -18.35 13.61 3.28
CA GLU A 375 -16.95 13.18 3.25
C GLU A 375 -16.91 11.66 3.35
N GLU A 376 -17.02 11.01 2.19
CA GLU A 376 -17.15 9.56 2.03
C GLU A 376 -16.26 9.05 0.87
N ASN A 377 -14.95 9.30 0.93
CA ASN A 377 -14.01 8.76 -0.06
C ASN A 377 -14.15 7.25 -0.20
N ALA A 378 -14.41 6.52 0.89
CA ALA A 378 -14.61 5.07 0.85
C ALA A 378 -15.79 4.68 -0.06
N ARG A 379 -16.92 5.39 0.04
CA ARG A 379 -18.09 5.19 -0.83
C ARG A 379 -17.78 5.60 -2.27
N SER A 380 -17.10 6.74 -2.46
CA SER A 380 -16.72 7.25 -3.77
C SER A 380 -15.87 6.25 -4.55
N ILE A 381 -14.77 5.78 -3.94
CA ILE A 381 -13.87 4.81 -4.55
C ILE A 381 -14.59 3.48 -4.82
N THR A 382 -15.42 3.02 -3.88
CA THR A 382 -16.20 1.77 -4.07
C THR A 382 -17.14 1.88 -5.27
N ASN A 383 -17.81 3.02 -5.45
CA ASN A 383 -18.70 3.24 -6.59
C ASN A 383 -17.95 3.40 -7.92
N ALA A 384 -16.73 3.93 -7.88
CA ALA A 384 -15.88 4.09 -9.07
C ALA A 384 -15.15 2.79 -9.46
N ALA A 385 -14.91 1.88 -8.51
CA ALA A 385 -14.08 0.71 -8.71
C ALA A 385 -14.52 -0.19 -9.89
N PRO A 386 -15.81 -0.47 -10.11
CA PRO A 386 -16.23 -1.24 -11.29
C PRO A 386 -15.88 -0.59 -12.62
N THR A 387 -15.89 0.75 -12.70
CA THR A 387 -15.45 1.48 -13.92
C THR A 387 -13.94 1.44 -14.07
N VAL A 388 -13.19 1.67 -12.99
CA VAL A 388 -11.72 1.63 -13.02
C VAL A 388 -11.20 0.24 -13.42
N ARG A 389 -11.84 -0.83 -12.93
CA ARG A 389 -11.47 -2.21 -13.24
C ARG A 389 -11.67 -2.62 -14.70
N GLN A 390 -12.43 -1.82 -15.46
CA GLN A 390 -12.67 -2.03 -16.88
C GLN A 390 -11.66 -1.30 -17.77
N PHE A 391 -10.67 -0.61 -17.20
CA PHE A 391 -9.64 0.05 -17.98
C PHE A 391 -8.81 -0.97 -18.77
N TYR A 392 -8.47 -2.10 -18.16
CA TYR A 392 -7.86 -3.23 -18.86
C TYR A 392 -8.37 -4.58 -18.34
N ALA A 393 -9.04 -5.34 -19.20
CA ALA A 393 -9.52 -6.68 -18.87
C ALA A 393 -8.45 -7.74 -19.16
N PRO A 394 -7.99 -8.53 -18.16
CA PRO A 394 -7.14 -9.68 -18.43
C PRO A 394 -7.81 -10.74 -19.29
N ARG A 395 -6.99 -11.55 -19.96
CA ARG A 395 -7.41 -12.86 -20.45
C ARG A 395 -7.67 -13.78 -19.24
N PRO A 396 -8.84 -14.43 -19.12
CA PRO A 396 -9.09 -15.38 -18.04
C PRO A 396 -8.09 -16.54 -18.06
N GLY A 397 -7.50 -16.85 -16.91
CA GLY A 397 -6.53 -17.95 -16.74
C GLY A 397 -5.09 -17.61 -17.14
N ASP A 398 -4.84 -16.45 -17.76
CA ASP A 398 -3.50 -15.95 -18.09
C ASP A 398 -2.94 -15.20 -16.87
N VAL A 399 -2.28 -15.97 -16.01
CA VAL A 399 -1.79 -15.57 -14.69
C VAL A 399 -0.52 -14.73 -14.82
N ASP A 400 0.39 -15.13 -15.70
CA ASP A 400 1.66 -14.43 -15.93
C ASP A 400 1.53 -13.23 -16.89
N ARG A 401 0.38 -13.10 -17.57
CA ARG A 401 0.04 -12.03 -18.52
C ARG A 401 0.93 -12.05 -19.77
N ASN A 402 1.37 -13.22 -20.21
CA ASN A 402 2.16 -13.39 -21.44
C ASN A 402 1.29 -13.52 -22.71
N GLY A 403 -0.03 -13.66 -22.56
CA GLY A 403 -1.00 -13.75 -23.65
C GLY A 403 -1.45 -15.18 -24.01
N CYS A 404 -0.85 -16.20 -23.40
CA CYS A 404 -1.13 -17.64 -23.58
C CYS A 404 -1.39 -18.27 -22.20
N VAL A 405 -2.43 -19.10 -22.11
CA VAL A 405 -2.71 -19.88 -20.89
C VAL A 405 -2.02 -21.23 -21.00
N ASP A 406 -0.92 -21.44 -20.29
CA ASP A 406 -0.09 -22.64 -20.40
C ASP A 406 0.37 -23.23 -19.06
N ASP A 407 1.40 -24.08 -19.10
CA ASP A 407 1.92 -24.78 -17.94
C ASP A 407 2.60 -23.84 -16.94
N LEU A 408 3.05 -22.65 -17.36
CA LEU A 408 3.60 -21.64 -16.47
C LEU A 408 2.51 -21.00 -15.61
N ASP A 409 1.34 -20.69 -16.17
CA ASP A 409 0.19 -20.18 -15.40
C ASP A 409 -0.27 -21.20 -14.36
N LEU A 410 -0.35 -22.46 -14.77
CA LEU A 410 -0.69 -23.56 -13.88
C LEU A 410 0.35 -23.68 -12.76
N ALA A 411 1.64 -23.58 -13.08
CA ALA A 411 2.70 -23.63 -12.08
C ALA A 411 2.60 -22.48 -11.07
N MET A 412 2.24 -21.27 -11.50
CA MET A 412 2.06 -20.12 -10.60
C MET A 412 0.92 -20.32 -9.61
N VAL A 413 -0.23 -20.85 -10.05
CA VAL A 413 -1.36 -21.16 -9.16
C VAL A 413 -0.99 -22.27 -8.19
N LEU A 414 -0.28 -23.31 -8.66
CA LEU A 414 0.13 -24.42 -7.80
C LEU A 414 1.19 -24.03 -6.77
N ASP A 415 2.12 -23.13 -7.10
CA ASP A 415 3.15 -22.63 -6.18
C ASP A 415 2.53 -21.84 -5.00
N GLN A 416 1.48 -21.08 -5.28
CA GLN A 416 0.80 -20.23 -4.29
C GLN A 416 -0.46 -20.88 -3.71
N PHE A 417 -0.73 -22.15 -4.00
CA PHE A 417 -1.97 -22.81 -3.58
C PHE A 417 -2.13 -22.80 -2.05
N GLY A 418 -3.20 -22.19 -1.57
CA GLY A 418 -3.51 -21.97 -0.16
C GLY A 418 -3.02 -20.64 0.42
N ASP A 419 -2.29 -19.82 -0.35
CA ASP A 419 -1.91 -18.47 0.05
C ASP A 419 -3.16 -17.60 0.25
N LYS A 420 -3.11 -16.73 1.26
CA LYS A 420 -4.20 -15.83 1.64
C LYS A 420 -3.83 -14.39 1.36
N ALA A 421 -3.60 -14.09 0.09
CA ALA A 421 -3.23 -12.77 -0.38
C ALA A 421 -3.78 -12.53 -1.78
N ILE A 422 -4.02 -11.27 -2.10
CA ILE A 422 -4.37 -10.84 -3.47
C ILE A 422 -3.09 -10.87 -4.29
N THR A 423 -2.93 -11.89 -5.12
CA THR A 423 -1.78 -12.08 -6.03
C THR A 423 -2.26 -12.31 -7.46
N LEU A 424 -1.34 -12.46 -8.41
CA LEU A 424 -1.70 -12.88 -9.77
C LEU A 424 -2.34 -14.28 -9.79
N ALA A 425 -1.92 -15.17 -8.88
CA ALA A 425 -2.45 -16.53 -8.76
C ALA A 425 -3.87 -16.60 -8.16
N ASP A 426 -4.31 -15.54 -7.49
CA ASP A 426 -5.72 -15.33 -7.09
C ASP A 426 -6.49 -14.76 -8.29
N VAL A 427 -6.80 -15.66 -9.22
CA VAL A 427 -7.38 -15.38 -10.53
C VAL A 427 -8.84 -14.94 -10.40
N ASP A 428 -9.60 -15.56 -9.50
CA ASP A 428 -10.98 -15.17 -9.22
C ASP A 428 -11.08 -13.96 -8.28
N SER A 429 -9.95 -13.52 -7.71
CA SER A 429 -9.82 -12.30 -6.91
C SER A 429 -10.59 -12.36 -5.58
N ASN A 430 -10.75 -13.56 -5.01
CA ASN A 430 -11.44 -13.78 -3.75
C ASN A 430 -10.56 -13.59 -2.50
N GLY A 431 -9.24 -13.45 -2.67
CA GLY A 431 -8.26 -13.27 -1.61
C GLY A 431 -7.59 -14.55 -1.10
N VAL A 432 -7.85 -15.69 -1.75
CA VAL A 432 -7.25 -16.99 -1.44
C VAL A 432 -6.99 -17.72 -2.75
N VAL A 433 -5.79 -18.29 -2.94
CA VAL A 433 -5.50 -19.15 -4.09
C VAL A 433 -5.99 -20.57 -3.80
N ASP A 434 -7.03 -21.04 -4.48
CA ASP A 434 -7.66 -22.33 -4.24
C ASP A 434 -8.08 -23.10 -5.51
N ASP A 435 -8.97 -24.08 -5.35
CA ASP A 435 -9.41 -24.95 -6.45
C ASP A 435 -10.23 -24.19 -7.52
N ARG A 436 -10.79 -23.02 -7.19
CA ARG A 436 -11.47 -22.15 -8.15
C ARG A 436 -10.49 -21.48 -9.10
N ASP A 437 -9.39 -20.96 -8.58
CA ASP A 437 -8.32 -20.37 -9.40
C ASP A 437 -7.74 -21.40 -10.35
N LEU A 438 -7.45 -22.60 -9.81
CA LEU A 438 -6.97 -23.72 -10.60
C LEU A 438 -7.98 -24.10 -11.70
N ALA A 439 -9.27 -24.14 -11.38
CA ALA A 439 -10.30 -24.43 -12.38
C ALA A 439 -10.35 -23.36 -13.48
N ILE A 440 -10.15 -22.08 -13.17
CA ILE A 440 -10.12 -21.02 -14.18
C ILE A 440 -8.95 -21.23 -15.15
N VAL A 441 -7.74 -21.52 -14.66
CA VAL A 441 -6.58 -21.80 -15.52
C VAL A 441 -6.84 -23.04 -16.39
N LEU A 442 -7.29 -24.15 -15.80
CA LEU A 442 -7.53 -25.40 -16.53
C LEU A 442 -8.64 -25.28 -17.58
N ASN A 443 -9.71 -24.52 -17.30
CA ASN A 443 -10.79 -24.30 -18.25
C ASN A 443 -10.39 -23.43 -19.45
N ASN A 444 -9.32 -22.64 -19.31
CA ASN A 444 -8.80 -21.76 -20.36
C ASN A 444 -7.48 -22.26 -20.96
N PHE A 445 -6.99 -23.43 -20.55
CA PHE A 445 -5.69 -23.96 -20.95
C PHE A 445 -5.56 -24.06 -22.48
N GLY A 446 -4.44 -23.56 -23.02
CA GLY A 446 -4.17 -23.42 -24.45
C GLY A 446 -4.79 -22.19 -25.12
N SER A 447 -5.56 -21.36 -24.40
CA SER A 447 -6.14 -20.13 -24.94
C SER A 447 -5.06 -19.09 -25.22
N GLY A 448 -5.06 -18.50 -26.42
CA GLY A 448 -4.15 -17.41 -26.79
C GLY A 448 -2.75 -17.84 -27.25
N CYS A 449 -2.43 -19.12 -27.13
CA CYS A 449 -1.16 -19.69 -27.58
C CYS A 449 -1.13 -19.79 -29.11
N ILE A 450 -0.06 -19.30 -29.75
CA ILE A 450 0.15 -19.28 -31.21
C ILE A 450 1.04 -20.45 -31.65
#